data_AF-V4K246-F1
#
_entry.id   AF-V4K246-F1
#
_cell.length_a   1.000
_cell.length_b   1.000
_cell.length_c   1.000
_cell.angle_alpha   90.00
_cell.angle_beta   90.00
_cell.angle_gamma   90.00
#
_symmetry.space_group_name_H-M   'P 1'
#
loop_
_entity.id
_entity.type
_entity.pdbx_description
1 polymer ?
#
loop_
_entity_poly.entity_id
_entity_poly.type
_entity_poly.pdbx_seq_one_letter_code
_entity_poly.pdbx_strand_id
1 'polypeptide(L)'
;MEQCLRGVKKGPVVMGRRLLRLRRPFPMIGHIAFGVIERGTNVIQVRPSTLCFHDCVFCSVDAGPSSTTRRAEYIVDDVEWLAEWVSEVAKVKRGGSEALIDGVGEPLTNPRIIDLVKALKSAPGVERVAVETHGGSLSLPLLKALDRAGLDRVNLSIDAMDPDLARKLVNAGWYDVNKILSVVERALAETDLDFVLTPVVVPGYNEGELKKLIEWAKAHRLGERSGWPTGVLIQKFEAHKFGRKPKGVRPWSWKRFYDFLRSLERETGYRLLVRPEEIGIRRAPRLQRPYRKGDVLELIVVGEGWLRGELLAVDSGCSRAFSLVGVRRPISSGALVKGVVKEDENNIYLASPLNG
;
A
#
# COMPACT_ATOMS: atom_id res chain seq x y z
N MET A 1 12.35 15.47 23.99
CA MET A 1 13.02 15.12 22.71
C MET A 1 12.92 13.63 22.38
N GLU A 2 13.10 12.68 23.32
CA GLU A 2 13.10 11.23 22.97
C GLU A 2 11.75 10.49 23.14
N GLN A 3 10.63 11.18 23.40
CA GLN A 3 9.38 10.49 23.78
C GLN A 3 8.84 9.56 22.68
N CYS A 4 9.05 9.89 21.40
CA CYS A 4 8.62 9.06 20.27
C CYS A 4 9.43 7.76 20.13
N LEU A 5 10.65 7.68 20.65
CA LEU A 5 11.43 6.43 20.64
C LEU A 5 10.74 5.32 21.44
N ARG A 6 10.00 5.68 22.51
CA ARG A 6 9.17 4.73 23.28
C ARG A 6 8.04 4.13 22.44
N GLY A 7 7.66 4.82 21.37
CA GLY A 7 6.68 4.39 20.37
C GLY A 7 7.20 3.32 19.41
N VAL A 8 8.47 2.93 19.48
CA VAL A 8 9.04 1.83 18.69
C VAL A 8 9.47 0.69 19.58
N LYS A 9 8.95 -0.51 19.31
CA LYS A 9 9.35 -1.75 19.97
C LYS A 9 9.95 -2.74 18.98
N LYS A 10 11.01 -3.44 19.40
CA LYS A 10 11.52 -4.59 18.63
C LYS A 10 10.53 -5.75 18.80
N GLY A 11 10.01 -6.23 17.68
CA GLY A 11 9.22 -7.45 17.58
C GLY A 11 10.08 -8.68 17.25
N PRO A 12 9.44 -9.83 16.97
CA PRO A 12 10.13 -11.04 16.54
C PRO A 12 10.85 -10.85 15.20
N VAL A 13 11.67 -11.83 14.84
CA VAL A 13 12.18 -11.95 13.47
C VAL A 13 11.11 -12.67 12.64
N VAL A 14 10.66 -12.03 11.56
CA VAL A 14 9.66 -12.57 10.64
C VAL A 14 10.29 -12.62 9.24
N MET A 15 10.21 -13.78 8.58
CA MET A 15 10.83 -13.99 7.25
C MET A 15 12.33 -13.61 7.22
N GLY A 16 13.05 -13.84 8.32
CA GLY A 16 14.47 -13.50 8.44
C GLY A 16 14.78 -12.01 8.66
N ARG A 17 13.76 -11.16 8.88
CA ARG A 17 13.91 -9.70 9.05
C ARG A 17 13.36 -9.28 10.41
N ARG A 18 13.98 -8.27 11.03
CA ARG A 18 13.50 -7.73 12.30
C ARG A 18 12.17 -7.01 12.07
N LEU A 19 11.15 -7.37 12.83
CA LEU A 19 9.91 -6.59 12.89
C LEU A 19 10.06 -5.44 13.88
N LEU A 20 9.77 -4.21 13.45
CA LEU A 20 9.61 -3.06 14.32
C LEU A 20 8.12 -2.74 14.47
N ARG A 21 7.69 -2.60 15.72
CA ARG A 21 6.29 -2.35 16.08
C ARG A 21 6.14 -0.88 16.44
N LEU A 22 5.30 -0.18 15.68
CA LEU A 22 5.08 1.26 15.75
C LEU A 22 3.78 1.56 16.48
N ARG A 23 3.81 2.52 17.39
CA ARG A 23 2.68 2.95 18.22
C ARG A 23 2.87 4.37 18.73
N ARG A 24 1.87 4.93 19.41
CA ARG A 24 2.00 6.25 20.03
C ARG A 24 3.25 6.31 20.95
N PRO A 25 4.01 7.42 20.94
CA PRO A 25 3.81 8.66 20.19
C PRO A 25 4.70 8.77 18.93
N PHE A 26 4.97 7.66 18.24
CA PHE A 26 5.77 7.67 17.01
C PHE A 26 5.02 8.36 15.85
N PRO A 27 5.66 9.21 15.02
CA PRO A 27 4.98 9.87 13.90
C PRO A 27 4.58 8.86 12.82
N MET A 28 3.31 8.89 12.41
CA MET A 28 2.78 8.03 11.34
C MET A 28 2.83 8.70 9.97
N ILE A 29 3.77 9.60 9.72
CA ILE A 29 3.97 10.26 8.43
C ILE A 29 5.46 10.57 8.26
N GLY A 30 5.95 10.64 7.02
CA GLY A 30 7.37 10.86 6.75
C GLY A 30 8.06 9.73 5.99
N HIS A 31 7.49 8.53 6.02
CA HIS A 31 8.13 7.32 5.52
C HIS A 31 7.25 6.61 4.49
N ILE A 32 7.85 6.07 3.43
CA ILE A 32 7.11 5.40 2.35
C ILE A 32 6.49 4.07 2.80
N ALA A 33 7.11 3.35 3.72
CA ALA A 33 6.72 1.97 4.01
C ALA A 33 5.50 1.81 4.94
N PHE A 34 5.19 2.79 5.80
CA PHE A 34 4.16 2.67 6.82
C PHE A 34 3.49 4.02 7.08
N GLY A 35 2.38 4.01 7.82
CA GLY A 35 1.73 5.23 8.27
C GLY A 35 0.82 5.82 7.20
N VAL A 36 0.84 7.13 7.05
CA VAL A 36 -0.06 7.92 6.22
C VAL A 36 0.73 8.55 5.07
N ILE A 37 0.22 8.41 3.85
CA ILE A 37 0.76 9.08 2.67
C ILE A 37 -0.35 9.84 1.97
N GLU A 38 -0.05 11.08 1.57
CA GLU A 38 -1.00 11.92 0.84
C GLU A 38 -0.32 12.53 -0.39
N ARG A 39 -0.99 12.46 -1.54
CA ARG A 39 -0.42 12.88 -2.84
C ARG A 39 -1.17 14.05 -3.49
N GLY A 40 -1.84 14.88 -2.69
CA GLY A 40 -2.61 16.03 -3.17
C GLY A 40 -3.97 15.67 -3.80
N THR A 41 -4.51 14.50 -3.47
CA THR A 41 -5.89 14.11 -3.76
C THR A 41 -6.68 13.90 -2.46
N ASN A 42 -7.98 13.64 -2.55
CA ASN A 42 -8.82 13.23 -1.41
C ASN A 42 -8.56 11.78 -0.96
N VAL A 43 -7.69 11.03 -1.64
CA VAL A 43 -7.28 9.68 -1.20
C VAL A 43 -6.10 9.80 -0.25
N ILE A 44 -6.24 9.16 0.91
CA ILE A 44 -5.23 9.04 1.94
C ILE A 44 -4.79 7.57 1.98
N GLN A 45 -3.53 7.30 1.66
CA GLN A 45 -2.96 5.96 1.76
C GLN A 45 -2.63 5.66 3.22
N VAL A 46 -3.06 4.50 3.70
CA VAL A 46 -2.93 4.05 5.09
C VAL A 46 -2.20 2.71 5.11
N ARG A 47 -0.98 2.69 5.63
CA ARG A 47 -0.06 1.53 5.57
C ARG A 47 0.16 0.94 6.96
N PRO A 48 -0.63 -0.06 7.37
CA PRO A 48 -0.55 -0.63 8.71
C PRO A 48 0.53 -1.72 8.85
N SER A 49 1.06 -2.25 7.75
CA SER A 49 2.03 -3.34 7.75
C SER A 49 2.87 -3.32 6.47
N THR A 50 4.13 -3.72 6.58
CA THR A 50 5.00 -4.01 5.43
C THR A 50 5.14 -5.50 5.14
N LEU A 51 4.64 -6.35 6.04
CA LEU A 51 4.71 -7.80 5.90
C LEU A 51 3.93 -8.25 4.66
N CYS A 52 4.43 -9.28 3.99
CA CYS A 52 3.74 -9.91 2.88
C CYS A 52 4.10 -11.39 2.85
N PHE A 53 3.11 -12.27 2.70
CA PHE A 53 3.33 -13.71 2.56
C PHE A 53 3.38 -14.18 1.10
N HIS A 54 3.23 -13.27 0.14
CA HIS A 54 3.40 -13.52 -1.29
C HIS A 54 4.84 -13.23 -1.73
N ASP A 55 5.23 -13.75 -2.90
CA ASP A 55 6.55 -13.52 -3.51
C ASP A 55 6.43 -13.07 -4.98
N CYS A 56 5.44 -12.23 -5.31
CA CYS A 56 5.07 -11.89 -6.68
C CYS A 56 6.29 -11.53 -7.55
N VAL A 57 6.40 -12.12 -8.74
CA VAL A 57 7.59 -12.02 -9.61
C VAL A 57 7.82 -10.61 -10.17
N PHE A 58 6.79 -9.76 -10.11
CA PHE A 58 6.78 -8.37 -10.55
C PHE A 58 6.60 -7.36 -9.39
N CYS A 59 6.74 -7.81 -8.13
CA CYS A 59 6.52 -6.94 -6.97
C CYS A 59 7.43 -5.69 -7.01
N SER A 60 6.81 -4.50 -7.05
CA SER A 60 7.51 -3.21 -7.13
C SER A 60 8.41 -2.90 -5.94
N VAL A 61 8.15 -3.56 -4.80
CA VAL A 61 8.79 -3.30 -3.50
C VAL A 61 9.51 -4.52 -2.93
N ASP A 62 9.70 -5.58 -3.73
CA ASP A 62 10.36 -6.84 -3.34
C ASP A 62 9.85 -7.35 -1.98
N ALA A 63 8.52 -7.39 -1.82
CA ALA A 63 7.87 -7.92 -0.62
C ALA A 63 7.85 -9.44 -0.63
N GLY A 64 8.01 -10.04 0.55
CA GLY A 64 7.80 -11.46 0.74
C GLY A 64 8.94 -12.18 1.44
N PRO A 65 8.75 -13.48 1.72
CA PRO A 65 9.78 -14.35 2.28
C PRO A 65 11.11 -14.26 1.52
N SER A 66 11.05 -14.25 0.19
CA SER A 66 12.23 -14.29 -0.68
C SER A 66 12.88 -12.92 -0.94
N SER A 67 12.47 -11.86 -0.23
CA SER A 67 13.07 -10.53 -0.40
C SER A 67 14.57 -10.53 -0.13
N THR A 68 15.32 -9.93 -1.05
CA THR A 68 16.78 -9.77 -0.91
C THR A 68 17.17 -8.35 -0.55
N THR A 69 16.29 -7.38 -0.79
CA THR A 69 16.58 -5.95 -0.59
C THR A 69 16.16 -5.42 0.77
N ARG A 70 15.15 -6.03 1.41
CA ARG A 70 14.62 -5.59 2.71
C ARG A 70 15.48 -6.02 3.88
N ARG A 71 15.58 -5.16 4.89
CA ARG A 71 16.33 -5.38 6.14
C ARG A 71 15.42 -5.52 7.35
N ALA A 72 14.42 -4.65 7.47
CA ALA A 72 13.43 -4.67 8.54
C ALA A 72 12.01 -4.60 7.95
N GLU A 73 11.04 -5.03 8.75
CA GLU A 73 9.62 -4.89 8.46
C GLU A 73 8.98 -4.04 9.56
N TYR A 74 7.90 -3.34 9.25
CA TYR A 74 7.14 -2.53 10.19
C TYR A 74 5.71 -3.03 10.31
N ILE A 75 5.17 -2.92 11.53
CA ILE A 75 3.75 -3.08 11.79
C ILE A 75 3.28 -1.99 12.73
N VAL A 76 2.12 -1.41 12.44
CA VAL A 76 1.48 -0.44 13.32
C VAL A 76 0.56 -1.18 14.29
N ASP A 77 0.94 -1.20 15.57
CA ASP A 77 0.18 -1.88 16.63
C ASP A 77 -1.01 -1.07 17.11
N ASP A 78 -0.83 0.25 17.10
CA ASP A 78 -1.77 1.24 17.60
C ASP A 78 -2.50 1.83 16.39
N VAL A 79 -3.53 1.10 15.95
CA VAL A 79 -4.30 1.44 14.75
C VAL A 79 -5.21 2.64 14.98
N GLU A 80 -5.59 2.89 16.24
CA GLU A 80 -6.29 4.10 16.68
C GLU A 80 -5.39 5.33 16.49
N TRP A 81 -4.12 5.25 16.87
CA TRP A 81 -3.16 6.31 16.58
C TRP A 81 -2.96 6.53 15.08
N LEU A 82 -2.92 5.47 14.27
CA LEU A 82 -2.87 5.61 12.82
C LEU A 82 -4.12 6.33 12.26
N ALA A 83 -5.31 5.99 12.76
CA ALA A 83 -6.55 6.65 12.37
C ALA A 83 -6.61 8.12 12.80
N GLU A 84 -6.05 8.48 13.95
CA GLU A 84 -5.92 9.88 14.38
C GLU A 84 -5.08 10.69 13.37
N TRP A 85 -3.93 10.16 12.91
CA TRP A 85 -3.13 10.82 11.86
C TRP A 85 -3.89 10.95 10.54
N VAL A 86 -4.69 9.95 10.17
CA VAL A 86 -5.57 10.03 8.99
C VAL A 86 -6.59 11.14 9.17
N SER A 87 -7.20 11.29 10.34
CA SER A 87 -8.14 12.38 10.63
C SER A 87 -7.49 13.76 10.49
N GLU A 88 -6.26 13.94 11.00
CA GLU A 88 -5.53 15.20 10.85
C GLU A 88 -5.27 15.54 9.37
N VAL A 89 -4.90 14.55 8.56
CA VAL A 89 -4.73 14.74 7.11
C VAL A 89 -6.07 15.02 6.43
N ALA A 90 -7.15 14.33 6.81
CA ALA A 90 -8.48 14.51 6.25
C ALA A 90 -9.07 15.92 6.53
N LYS A 91 -8.78 16.49 7.72
CA LYS A 91 -9.13 17.88 8.07
C LYS A 91 -8.51 18.87 7.09
N VAL A 92 -7.22 18.73 6.77
CA VAL A 92 -6.53 19.57 5.79
C VAL A 92 -7.14 19.42 4.39
N LYS A 93 -7.59 18.21 4.04
CA LYS A 93 -8.26 17.91 2.76
C LYS A 93 -9.69 18.44 2.67
N ARG A 94 -10.22 19.08 3.72
CA ARG A 94 -11.59 19.62 3.82
C ARG A 94 -12.68 18.54 3.80
N GLY A 95 -12.36 17.34 4.30
CA GLY A 95 -13.30 16.22 4.41
C GLY A 95 -13.58 15.48 3.09
N GLY A 96 -14.47 14.49 3.17
CA GLY A 96 -14.82 13.62 2.03
C GLY A 96 -13.64 12.81 1.49
N SER A 97 -12.73 12.40 2.39
CA SER A 97 -11.54 11.64 2.03
C SER A 97 -11.82 10.14 1.98
N GLU A 98 -11.16 9.45 1.07
CA GLU A 98 -11.10 7.99 1.06
C GLU A 98 -9.83 7.56 1.80
N ALA A 99 -9.97 6.75 2.85
CA ALA A 99 -8.86 6.06 3.49
C ALA A 99 -8.61 4.74 2.75
N LEU A 100 -7.59 4.71 1.90
CA LEU A 100 -7.17 3.53 1.16
C LEU A 100 -6.10 2.80 1.97
N ILE A 101 -6.48 1.67 2.56
CA ILE A 101 -5.57 0.76 3.25
C ILE A 101 -4.75 0.03 2.17
N ASP A 102 -3.53 0.51 1.95
CA ASP A 102 -2.55 -0.06 1.03
C ASP A 102 -1.30 -0.50 1.80
N GLY A 103 -0.24 -0.89 1.09
CA GLY A 103 0.98 -1.30 1.75
C GLY A 103 2.16 -1.44 0.81
N VAL A 104 3.35 -1.49 1.39
CA VAL A 104 4.52 -2.11 0.75
C VAL A 104 4.57 -3.59 1.09
N GLY A 105 3.41 -4.25 1.03
CA GLY A 105 3.20 -5.61 1.48
C GLY A 105 1.72 -5.96 1.38
N GLU A 106 1.27 -6.93 2.16
CA GLU A 106 -0.14 -7.33 2.25
C GLU A 106 -0.76 -6.70 3.52
N PRO A 107 -1.63 -5.68 3.39
CA PRO A 107 -2.17 -4.96 4.55
C PRO A 107 -2.95 -5.85 5.51
N LEU A 108 -3.60 -6.91 5.01
CA LEU A 108 -4.34 -7.87 5.82
C LEU A 108 -3.45 -8.73 6.73
N THR A 109 -2.12 -8.57 6.66
CA THR A 109 -1.20 -9.14 7.66
C THR A 109 -1.25 -8.44 9.01
N ASN A 110 -1.83 -7.23 9.10
CA ASN A 110 -2.00 -6.56 10.38
C ASN A 110 -3.14 -7.24 11.18
N PRO A 111 -2.86 -7.79 12.39
CA PRO A 111 -3.88 -8.51 13.16
C PRO A 111 -5.00 -7.61 13.69
N ARG A 112 -4.82 -6.29 13.66
CA ARG A 112 -5.78 -5.27 14.09
C ARG A 112 -6.52 -4.64 12.90
N ILE A 113 -6.55 -5.29 11.73
CA ILE A 113 -7.14 -4.72 10.51
C ILE A 113 -8.62 -4.37 10.65
N ILE A 114 -9.41 -5.19 11.37
CA ILE A 114 -10.83 -4.93 11.63
C ILE A 114 -10.98 -3.68 12.51
N ASP A 115 -10.15 -3.54 13.54
CA ASP A 115 -10.15 -2.36 14.42
C ASP A 115 -9.71 -1.11 13.67
N LEU A 116 -8.71 -1.23 12.77
CA LEU A 116 -8.27 -0.15 11.90
C LEU A 116 -9.41 0.34 11.01
N VAL A 117 -10.12 -0.56 10.32
CA VAL A 117 -11.28 -0.19 9.49
C VAL A 117 -12.32 0.57 10.31
N LYS A 118 -12.66 0.05 11.49
CA LYS A 118 -13.62 0.70 12.40
C LYS A 118 -13.15 2.09 12.84
N ALA A 119 -11.87 2.23 13.19
CA ALA A 119 -11.28 3.50 13.60
C ALA A 119 -11.24 4.51 12.46
N LEU A 120 -10.88 4.07 11.24
CA LEU A 120 -10.88 4.91 10.04
C LEU A 120 -12.28 5.37 9.64
N LYS A 121 -13.28 4.47 9.67
CA LYS A 121 -14.66 4.82 9.34
C LYS A 121 -15.26 5.83 10.34
N SER A 122 -14.78 5.79 11.58
CA SER A 122 -15.17 6.74 12.64
C SER A 122 -14.34 8.04 12.63
N ALA A 123 -13.28 8.11 11.83
CA ALA A 123 -12.36 9.25 11.84
C ALA A 123 -12.99 10.47 11.16
N PRO A 124 -13.02 11.65 11.81
CA PRO A 124 -13.54 12.87 11.21
C PRO A 124 -12.88 13.19 9.87
N GLY A 125 -13.70 13.43 8.84
CA GLY A 125 -13.27 13.76 7.48
C GLY A 125 -13.07 12.56 6.54
N VAL A 126 -13.14 11.32 7.04
CA VAL A 126 -13.14 10.09 6.24
C VAL A 126 -14.59 9.75 5.84
N GLU A 127 -14.81 9.52 4.55
CA GLU A 127 -16.11 9.16 3.96
C GLU A 127 -16.14 7.68 3.56
N ARG A 128 -15.07 7.21 2.94
CA ARG A 128 -14.91 5.84 2.47
C ARG A 128 -13.64 5.20 3.02
N VAL A 129 -13.69 3.90 3.27
CA VAL A 129 -12.55 3.06 3.62
C VAL A 129 -12.48 1.94 2.59
N ALA A 130 -11.33 1.80 1.95
CA ALA A 130 -11.06 0.73 1.00
C ALA A 130 -9.78 -0.02 1.39
N VAL A 131 -9.63 -1.27 0.97
CA VAL A 131 -8.41 -2.06 1.20
C VAL A 131 -7.91 -2.69 -0.09
N GLU A 132 -6.59 -2.70 -0.28
CA GLU A 132 -5.93 -3.43 -1.35
C GLU A 132 -5.43 -4.79 -0.84
N THR A 133 -5.66 -5.86 -1.60
CA THR A 133 -5.17 -7.20 -1.25
C THR A 133 -5.03 -8.09 -2.48
N HIS A 134 -4.07 -9.03 -2.44
CA HIS A 134 -4.01 -10.14 -3.40
C HIS A 134 -5.03 -11.25 -3.09
N GLY A 135 -5.76 -11.14 -1.99
CA GLY A 135 -6.86 -12.06 -1.65
C GLY A 135 -6.43 -13.31 -0.89
N GLY A 136 -5.13 -13.58 -0.72
CA GLY A 136 -4.62 -14.84 -0.16
C GLY A 136 -5.09 -15.15 1.27
N SER A 137 -5.42 -14.13 2.06
CA SER A 137 -5.98 -14.26 3.42
C SER A 137 -7.51 -14.13 3.47
N LEU A 138 -8.18 -13.86 2.34
CA LEU A 138 -9.61 -13.63 2.33
C LEU A 138 -10.37 -14.89 2.69
N SER A 139 -11.36 -14.68 3.53
CA SER A 139 -12.36 -15.66 3.91
C SER A 139 -13.67 -14.93 4.11
N LEU A 140 -14.79 -15.62 3.91
CA LEU A 140 -16.10 -15.02 4.12
C LEU A 140 -16.28 -14.46 5.56
N PRO A 141 -15.83 -15.15 6.64
CA PRO A 141 -15.91 -14.57 7.98
C PRO A 141 -15.12 -13.27 8.14
N LEU A 142 -13.94 -13.17 7.52
CA LEU A 142 -13.13 -11.94 7.54
C LEU A 142 -13.85 -10.81 6.79
N LEU A 143 -14.35 -11.07 5.59
CA LEU A 143 -15.07 -10.07 4.79
C LEU A 143 -16.32 -9.57 5.51
N LYS A 144 -17.13 -10.47 6.10
CA LYS A 144 -18.27 -10.08 6.95
C LYS A 144 -17.87 -9.25 8.17
N ALA A 145 -16.71 -9.51 8.76
CA ALA A 145 -16.22 -8.72 9.88
C ALA A 145 -15.73 -7.33 9.45
N LEU A 146 -15.10 -7.22 8.29
CA LEU A 146 -14.67 -5.95 7.70
C LEU A 146 -15.87 -5.10 7.25
N ASP A 147 -16.88 -5.73 6.64
CA ASP A 147 -18.17 -5.11 6.28
C ASP A 147 -18.85 -4.50 7.51
N ARG A 148 -19.02 -5.28 8.59
CA ARG A 148 -19.56 -4.77 9.88
C ARG A 148 -18.70 -3.68 10.52
N ALA A 149 -17.40 -3.65 10.24
CA ALA A 149 -16.51 -2.59 10.71
C ALA A 149 -16.64 -1.30 9.88
N GLY A 150 -17.33 -1.36 8.74
CA GLY A 150 -17.59 -0.22 7.86
C GLY A 150 -16.62 -0.10 6.69
N LEU A 151 -15.98 -1.19 6.26
CA LEU A 151 -15.24 -1.23 5.00
C LEU A 151 -16.23 -1.03 3.85
N ASP A 152 -15.89 -0.18 2.88
CA ASP A 152 -16.76 0.07 1.72
C ASP A 152 -16.35 -0.77 0.50
N ARG A 153 -15.04 -0.96 0.27
CA ARG A 153 -14.54 -1.59 -0.95
C ARG A 153 -13.27 -2.41 -0.76
N VAL A 154 -13.17 -3.52 -1.50
CA VAL A 154 -11.93 -4.30 -1.67
C VAL A 154 -11.40 -4.15 -3.09
N ASN A 155 -10.18 -3.62 -3.22
CA ASN A 155 -9.41 -3.63 -4.45
C ASN A 155 -8.61 -4.95 -4.51
N LEU A 156 -8.96 -5.83 -5.44
CA LEU A 156 -8.40 -7.17 -5.59
C LEU A 156 -7.34 -7.22 -6.68
N SER A 157 -6.09 -7.42 -6.28
CA SER A 157 -4.95 -7.62 -7.17
C SER A 157 -4.88 -9.06 -7.69
N ILE A 158 -5.87 -9.46 -8.50
CA ILE A 158 -5.90 -10.78 -9.16
C ILE A 158 -5.40 -10.64 -10.60
N ASP A 159 -4.20 -11.13 -10.86
CA ASP A 159 -3.51 -10.91 -12.15
C ASP A 159 -3.78 -11.99 -13.21
N ALA A 160 -4.39 -13.11 -12.84
CA ALA A 160 -4.76 -14.22 -13.73
C ALA A 160 -5.90 -15.04 -13.12
N MET A 161 -6.78 -15.60 -13.94
CA MET A 161 -7.81 -16.57 -13.50
C MET A 161 -7.35 -18.01 -13.68
N ASP A 162 -6.41 -18.27 -14.60
CA ASP A 162 -5.73 -19.56 -14.70
C ASP A 162 -4.95 -19.86 -13.40
N PRO A 163 -5.25 -20.96 -12.69
CA PRO A 163 -4.65 -21.22 -11.38
C PRO A 163 -3.12 -21.40 -11.41
N ASP A 164 -2.58 -22.00 -12.47
CA ASP A 164 -1.13 -22.23 -12.59
C ASP A 164 -0.39 -20.92 -12.85
N LEU A 165 -0.91 -20.10 -13.75
CA LEU A 165 -0.37 -18.78 -14.04
C LEU A 165 -0.50 -17.86 -12.83
N ALA A 166 -1.64 -17.88 -12.12
CA ALA A 166 -1.83 -17.08 -10.92
C ALA A 166 -0.82 -17.44 -9.83
N ARG A 167 -0.60 -18.75 -9.58
CA ARG A 167 0.46 -19.24 -8.68
C ARG A 167 1.85 -18.80 -9.13
N LYS A 168 2.14 -18.84 -10.42
CA LYS A 168 3.43 -18.42 -10.99
C LYS A 168 3.67 -16.92 -10.83
N LEU A 169 2.64 -16.10 -11.04
CA LEU A 169 2.69 -14.64 -10.93
C LEU A 169 2.92 -14.20 -9.47
N VAL A 170 2.18 -14.80 -8.53
CA VAL A 170 2.30 -14.55 -7.09
C VAL A 170 3.52 -15.26 -6.48
N ASN A 171 4.06 -16.27 -7.17
CA ASN A 171 5.14 -17.14 -6.75
C ASN A 171 4.89 -17.81 -5.37
N ALA A 172 3.68 -18.33 -5.19
CA ALA A 172 3.28 -19.00 -3.95
C ALA A 172 2.48 -20.26 -4.27
N GLY A 173 3.00 -21.44 -3.92
CA GLY A 173 2.39 -22.72 -4.27
C GLY A 173 1.01 -22.96 -3.65
N TRP A 174 0.72 -22.33 -2.51
CA TRP A 174 -0.57 -22.41 -1.82
C TRP A 174 -1.63 -21.43 -2.38
N TYR A 175 -1.25 -20.53 -3.29
CA TYR A 175 -2.16 -19.53 -3.83
C TYR A 175 -3.23 -20.20 -4.72
N ASP A 176 -4.49 -19.92 -4.44
CA ASP A 176 -5.63 -20.48 -5.15
C ASP A 176 -6.61 -19.37 -5.52
N VAL A 177 -6.55 -18.95 -6.79
CA VAL A 177 -7.43 -17.90 -7.31
C VAL A 177 -8.90 -18.34 -7.33
N ASN A 178 -9.20 -19.62 -7.56
CA ASN A 178 -10.58 -20.10 -7.59
C ASN A 178 -11.23 -19.98 -6.21
N LYS A 179 -10.48 -20.31 -5.15
CA LYS A 179 -10.93 -20.09 -3.78
C LYS A 179 -11.21 -18.61 -3.50
N ILE A 180 -10.32 -17.72 -3.95
CA ILE A 180 -10.49 -16.27 -3.74
C ILE A 180 -11.76 -15.78 -4.45
N LEU A 181 -11.94 -16.12 -5.72
CA LEU A 181 -13.12 -15.73 -6.51
C LEU A 181 -14.41 -16.27 -5.87
N SER A 182 -14.42 -17.53 -5.44
CA SER A 182 -15.58 -18.12 -4.73
C SER A 182 -15.91 -17.40 -3.42
N VAL A 183 -14.89 -16.98 -2.66
CA VAL A 183 -15.09 -16.17 -1.44
C VAL A 183 -15.70 -14.81 -1.78
N VAL A 184 -15.25 -14.18 -2.86
CA VAL A 184 -15.76 -12.88 -3.32
C VAL A 184 -17.21 -12.98 -3.79
N GLU A 185 -17.56 -14.01 -4.57
CA GLU A 185 -18.95 -14.26 -5.01
C GLU A 185 -19.89 -14.38 -3.80
N ARG A 186 -19.48 -15.13 -2.78
CA ARG A 186 -20.25 -15.26 -1.54
C ARG A 186 -20.33 -13.95 -0.76
N ALA A 187 -19.24 -13.20 -0.70
CA ALA A 187 -19.26 -11.90 -0.03
C ALA A 187 -20.18 -10.90 -0.72
N LEU A 188 -20.19 -10.86 -2.06
CA LEU A 188 -21.15 -10.06 -2.83
C LEU A 188 -22.60 -10.42 -2.47
N ALA A 189 -22.91 -11.69 -2.23
CA ALA A 189 -24.27 -12.11 -1.85
C ALA A 189 -24.62 -11.83 -0.37
N GLU A 190 -23.63 -11.73 0.52
CA GLU A 190 -23.83 -11.77 1.98
C GLU A 190 -23.37 -10.50 2.72
N THR A 191 -22.88 -9.47 2.01
CA THR A 191 -22.35 -8.21 2.57
C THR A 191 -22.67 -7.04 1.65
N ASP A 192 -22.48 -5.80 2.14
CA ASP A 192 -22.64 -4.57 1.35
C ASP A 192 -21.33 -4.13 0.65
N LEU A 193 -20.24 -4.87 0.86
CA LEU A 193 -18.93 -4.61 0.26
C LEU A 193 -18.98 -4.54 -1.27
N ASP A 194 -18.28 -3.57 -1.84
CA ASP A 194 -17.94 -3.60 -3.26
C ASP A 194 -16.58 -4.25 -3.49
N PHE A 195 -16.36 -4.72 -4.71
CA PHE A 195 -15.09 -5.28 -5.15
C PHE A 195 -14.69 -4.67 -6.50
N VAL A 196 -13.40 -4.42 -6.68
CA VAL A 196 -12.82 -3.95 -7.95
C VAL A 196 -11.57 -4.76 -8.24
N LEU A 197 -11.44 -5.31 -9.44
CA LEU A 197 -10.22 -5.98 -9.87
C LEU A 197 -9.16 -4.95 -10.28
N THR A 198 -7.96 -5.10 -9.75
CA THR A 198 -6.82 -4.20 -10.01
C THR A 198 -5.59 -4.96 -10.55
N PRO A 199 -5.72 -5.77 -11.63
CA PRO A 199 -4.62 -6.58 -12.13
C PRO A 199 -3.48 -5.73 -12.67
N VAL A 200 -2.24 -6.19 -12.51
CA VAL A 200 -1.08 -5.67 -13.24
C VAL A 200 -0.92 -6.44 -14.53
N VAL A 201 -0.92 -5.75 -15.67
CA VAL A 201 -0.51 -6.37 -16.94
C VAL A 201 1.01 -6.53 -16.96
N VAL A 202 1.47 -7.77 -16.95
CA VAL A 202 2.88 -8.16 -17.05
C VAL A 202 3.15 -8.61 -18.48
N PRO A 203 3.88 -7.82 -19.29
CA PRO A 203 4.09 -8.12 -20.70
C PRO A 203 4.67 -9.51 -20.96
N GLY A 204 4.00 -10.29 -21.82
CA GLY A 204 4.35 -11.65 -22.21
C GLY A 204 3.93 -12.72 -21.21
N TYR A 205 3.13 -12.38 -20.19
CA TYR A 205 2.72 -13.32 -19.14
C TYR A 205 1.21 -13.48 -19.08
N ASN A 206 0.45 -12.39 -18.92
CA ASN A 206 -0.96 -12.47 -18.53
C ASN A 206 -1.93 -11.63 -19.37
N GLU A 207 -1.50 -11.12 -20.54
CA GLU A 207 -2.39 -10.34 -21.41
C GLU A 207 -3.69 -11.08 -21.75
N GLY A 208 -3.61 -12.38 -22.01
CA GLY A 208 -4.75 -13.24 -22.34
C GLY A 208 -5.73 -13.48 -21.18
N GLU A 209 -5.31 -13.20 -19.94
CA GLU A 209 -6.16 -13.38 -18.75
C GLU A 209 -7.06 -12.19 -18.48
N LEU A 210 -6.68 -11.00 -18.96
CA LEU A 210 -7.40 -9.76 -18.64
C LEU A 210 -8.81 -9.75 -19.19
N LYS A 211 -9.05 -10.35 -20.37
CA LYS A 211 -10.40 -10.52 -20.90
C LYS A 211 -11.27 -11.36 -19.95
N LYS A 212 -10.74 -12.46 -19.41
CA LYS A 212 -11.49 -13.33 -18.49
C LYS A 212 -11.86 -12.58 -17.21
N LEU A 213 -10.91 -11.82 -16.65
CA LEU A 213 -11.13 -10.99 -15.47
C LEU A 213 -12.19 -9.91 -15.72
N ILE A 214 -12.19 -9.29 -16.91
CA ILE A 214 -13.20 -8.30 -17.30
C ILE A 214 -14.59 -8.92 -17.39
N GLU A 215 -14.74 -10.05 -18.09
CA GLU A 215 -16.04 -10.71 -18.22
C GLU A 215 -16.55 -11.20 -16.86
N TRP A 216 -15.67 -11.71 -15.99
CA TRP A 216 -16.04 -12.09 -14.64
C TRP A 216 -16.49 -10.89 -13.81
N ALA A 217 -15.75 -9.77 -13.84
CA ALA A 217 -16.12 -8.55 -13.12
C ALA A 217 -17.46 -7.98 -13.60
N LYS A 218 -17.69 -7.99 -14.91
CA LYS A 218 -18.94 -7.57 -15.54
C LYS A 218 -20.12 -8.44 -15.11
N ALA A 219 -19.96 -9.77 -15.13
CA ALA A 219 -20.99 -10.71 -14.71
C ALA A 219 -21.39 -10.54 -13.24
N HIS A 220 -20.44 -10.15 -12.38
CA HIS A 220 -20.64 -9.95 -10.95
C HIS A 220 -20.91 -8.49 -10.56
N ARG A 221 -21.06 -7.59 -11.54
CA ARG A 221 -21.43 -6.18 -11.31
C ARG A 221 -20.48 -5.45 -10.37
N LEU A 222 -19.19 -5.78 -10.47
CA LEU A 222 -18.14 -5.16 -9.68
C LEU A 222 -18.07 -3.64 -9.91
N GLY A 223 -17.77 -2.87 -8.87
CA GLY A 223 -17.67 -1.41 -8.91
C GLY A 223 -19.02 -0.68 -8.79
N GLU A 224 -20.14 -1.35 -9.05
CA GLU A 224 -21.46 -0.70 -9.07
C GLU A 224 -21.89 -0.20 -7.69
N ARG A 225 -21.55 -0.92 -6.60
CA ARG A 225 -21.89 -0.50 -5.23
C ARG A 225 -21.13 0.77 -4.80
N SER A 226 -19.94 0.98 -5.34
CA SER A 226 -19.17 2.23 -5.19
C SER A 226 -19.64 3.34 -6.12
N GLY A 227 -20.63 3.08 -6.99
CA GLY A 227 -21.08 4.01 -8.03
C GLY A 227 -20.04 4.21 -9.14
N TRP A 228 -19.10 3.29 -9.30
CA TRP A 228 -18.05 3.40 -10.31
C TRP A 228 -18.53 2.89 -11.66
N PRO A 229 -18.10 3.51 -12.78
CA PRO A 229 -18.50 3.07 -14.13
C PRO A 229 -17.76 1.80 -14.59
N THR A 230 -16.91 1.22 -13.74
CA THR A 230 -16.15 -0.01 -13.97
C THR A 230 -15.75 -0.65 -12.65
N GLY A 231 -15.70 -1.97 -12.66
CA GLY A 231 -15.14 -2.82 -11.61
C GLY A 231 -13.74 -3.34 -11.94
N VAL A 232 -13.08 -2.80 -12.98
CA VAL A 232 -11.74 -3.23 -13.40
C VAL A 232 -10.84 -2.04 -13.68
N LEU A 233 -9.74 -1.94 -12.93
CA LEU A 233 -8.69 -0.94 -13.12
C LEU A 233 -7.35 -1.64 -13.38
N ILE A 234 -7.09 -1.96 -14.65
CA ILE A 234 -5.83 -2.59 -15.06
C ILE A 234 -4.67 -1.61 -14.84
N GLN A 235 -3.60 -2.10 -14.22
CA GLN A 235 -2.39 -1.36 -13.92
C GLN A 235 -1.28 -1.72 -14.90
N LYS A 236 -0.49 -0.73 -15.32
CA LYS A 236 0.69 -0.97 -16.15
C LYS A 236 1.84 -1.47 -15.28
N PHE A 237 2.50 -2.57 -15.67
CA PHE A 237 3.77 -2.94 -15.05
C PHE A 237 4.81 -1.82 -15.20
N GLU A 238 5.46 -1.50 -14.08
CA GLU A 238 6.59 -0.57 -13.98
C GLU A 238 7.76 -1.27 -13.31
N ALA A 239 8.97 -1.06 -13.86
CA ALA A 239 10.18 -1.62 -13.30
C ALA A 239 10.77 -0.68 -12.24
N HIS A 240 10.74 -1.08 -10.97
CA HIS A 240 11.30 -0.30 -9.88
C HIS A 240 12.75 -0.71 -9.56
N LYS A 241 13.54 0.22 -9.02
CA LYS A 241 14.96 -0.01 -8.69
C LYS A 241 15.17 -1.22 -7.76
N PHE A 242 14.37 -1.27 -6.69
CA PHE A 242 14.42 -2.34 -5.67
C PHE A 242 13.32 -3.39 -5.84
N GLY A 243 12.54 -3.32 -6.92
CA GLY A 243 11.47 -4.29 -7.21
C GLY A 243 11.98 -5.50 -7.97
N ARG A 244 11.20 -6.58 -7.96
CA ARG A 244 11.44 -7.78 -8.76
C ARG A 244 11.07 -7.52 -10.21
N LYS A 245 11.89 -8.07 -11.11
CA LYS A 245 11.77 -7.88 -12.56
C LYS A 245 11.71 -9.27 -13.20
N PRO A 246 10.55 -9.69 -13.72
CA PRO A 246 10.45 -10.98 -14.38
C PRO A 246 11.40 -11.04 -15.58
N LYS A 247 12.03 -12.20 -15.79
CA LYS A 247 13.02 -12.39 -16.87
C LYS A 247 12.38 -12.11 -18.23
N GLY A 248 13.06 -11.30 -19.04
CA GLY A 248 12.62 -10.96 -20.40
C GLY A 248 11.52 -9.90 -20.49
N VAL A 249 11.01 -9.38 -19.36
CA VAL A 249 9.93 -8.39 -19.36
C VAL A 249 10.49 -6.98 -19.41
N ARG A 250 9.96 -6.18 -20.34
CA ARG A 250 10.19 -4.73 -20.41
C ARG A 250 8.87 -3.99 -20.22
N PRO A 251 8.82 -2.93 -19.38
CA PRO A 251 7.64 -2.10 -19.27
C PRO A 251 7.17 -1.57 -20.62
N TRP A 252 5.86 -1.61 -20.87
CA TRP A 252 5.29 -0.96 -22.04
C TRP A 252 5.40 0.56 -21.94
N SER A 253 5.44 1.21 -23.10
CA SER A 253 5.15 2.65 -23.19
C SER A 253 3.69 2.91 -22.83
N TRP A 254 3.40 4.11 -22.33
CA TRP A 254 2.03 4.52 -22.04
C TRP A 254 1.12 4.44 -23.27
N LYS A 255 1.62 4.80 -24.46
CA LYS A 255 0.86 4.66 -25.71
C LYS A 255 0.42 3.22 -25.94
N ARG A 256 1.35 2.26 -25.86
CA ARG A 256 1.04 0.82 -26.04
C ARG A 256 0.04 0.32 -25.00
N PHE A 257 0.22 0.72 -23.73
CA PHE A 257 -0.69 0.35 -22.65
C PHE A 257 -2.12 0.85 -22.90
N TYR A 258 -2.30 2.13 -23.24
CA TYR A 258 -3.63 2.67 -23.53
C TYR A 258 -4.23 2.14 -24.85
N ASP A 259 -3.42 1.87 -25.87
CA ASP A 259 -3.87 1.19 -27.10
C ASP A 259 -4.41 -0.21 -26.78
N PHE A 260 -3.74 -0.93 -25.87
CA PHE A 260 -4.16 -2.24 -25.40
C PHE A 260 -5.48 -2.18 -24.61
N LEU A 261 -5.63 -1.22 -23.67
CA LEU A 261 -6.89 -1.03 -22.96
C LEU A 261 -8.06 -0.72 -23.90
N ARG A 262 -7.87 0.17 -24.89
CA ARG A 262 -8.88 0.45 -25.93
C ARG A 262 -9.27 -0.79 -26.73
N SER A 263 -8.32 -1.68 -26.97
CA SER A 263 -8.60 -2.95 -27.64
C SER A 263 -9.50 -3.84 -26.78
N LEU A 264 -9.18 -3.99 -25.49
CA LEU A 264 -10.00 -4.77 -24.56
C LEU A 264 -11.40 -4.18 -24.38
N GLU A 265 -11.53 -2.85 -24.27
CA GLU A 265 -12.85 -2.19 -24.19
C GLU A 265 -13.71 -2.51 -25.41
N ARG A 266 -13.14 -2.42 -26.62
CA ARG A 266 -13.86 -2.76 -27.87
C ARG A 266 -14.25 -4.23 -27.94
N GLU A 267 -13.38 -5.12 -27.46
CA GLU A 267 -13.60 -6.57 -27.52
C GLU A 267 -14.65 -7.06 -26.51
N THR A 268 -14.68 -6.46 -25.32
CA THR A 268 -15.55 -6.87 -24.19
C THR A 268 -16.83 -6.04 -24.07
N GLY A 269 -16.85 -4.87 -24.73
CA GLY A 269 -17.89 -3.86 -24.54
C GLY A 269 -17.95 -3.35 -23.09
N TYR A 270 -16.86 -3.48 -22.33
CA TYR A 270 -16.77 -3.07 -20.93
C TYR A 270 -15.82 -1.90 -20.78
N ARG A 271 -16.18 -0.92 -19.95
CA ARG A 271 -15.40 0.31 -19.78
C ARG A 271 -14.18 0.05 -18.89
N LEU A 272 -13.00 0.51 -19.32
CA LEU A 272 -11.70 0.41 -18.64
C LEU A 272 -11.01 1.77 -18.52
N LEU A 273 -11.26 2.68 -19.47
CA LEU A 273 -10.73 4.04 -19.49
C LEU A 273 -11.69 4.98 -18.77
N VAL A 274 -11.33 5.31 -17.53
CA VAL A 274 -12.08 6.19 -16.65
C VAL A 274 -11.21 7.35 -16.20
N ARG A 275 -11.81 8.53 -16.01
CA ARG A 275 -11.11 9.65 -15.38
C ARG A 275 -11.10 9.47 -13.86
N PRO A 276 -10.08 9.98 -13.14
CA PRO A 276 -10.01 9.88 -11.68
C PRO A 276 -11.29 10.37 -10.98
N GLU A 277 -11.92 11.42 -11.48
CA GLU A 277 -13.13 12.01 -10.88
C GLU A 277 -14.34 11.07 -10.95
N GLU A 278 -14.39 10.20 -11.97
CA GLU A 278 -15.48 9.23 -12.16
C GLU A 278 -15.40 8.06 -11.17
N ILE A 279 -14.23 7.88 -10.54
CA ILE A 279 -14.02 6.92 -9.46
C ILE A 279 -13.81 7.63 -8.10
N GLY A 280 -14.26 8.89 -8.01
CA GLY A 280 -14.27 9.65 -6.76
C GLY A 280 -12.93 10.23 -6.32
N ILE A 281 -11.88 10.17 -7.16
CA ILE A 281 -10.58 10.78 -6.90
C ILE A 281 -10.60 12.22 -7.41
N ARG A 282 -10.40 13.17 -6.50
CA ARG A 282 -10.34 14.61 -6.77
C ARG A 282 -9.10 15.24 -6.16
N ARG A 283 -8.63 16.34 -6.75
CA ARG A 283 -7.57 17.18 -6.15
C ARG A 283 -8.02 17.67 -4.78
N ALA A 284 -7.11 17.68 -3.82
CA ALA A 284 -7.35 18.22 -2.48
C ALA A 284 -6.11 18.96 -1.96
N PRO A 285 -6.26 19.86 -0.97
CA PRO A 285 -5.12 20.51 -0.33
C PRO A 285 -4.08 19.49 0.18
N ARG A 286 -2.81 19.88 0.06
CA ARG A 286 -1.66 19.10 0.53
C ARG A 286 -1.34 19.47 1.97
N LEU A 287 -0.84 18.49 2.72
CA LEU A 287 -0.30 18.76 4.05
C LEU A 287 0.98 19.59 3.91
N GLN A 288 1.17 20.55 4.81
CA GLN A 288 2.42 21.32 4.84
C GLN A 288 3.60 20.36 5.01
N ARG A 289 4.62 20.59 4.18
CA ARG A 289 5.91 19.92 4.26
C ARG A 289 6.84 20.76 5.15
N PRO A 290 7.14 20.34 6.39
CA PRO A 290 7.99 21.11 7.30
C PRO A 290 9.43 21.27 6.83
N TYR A 291 9.92 20.31 6.03
CA TYR A 291 11.27 20.33 5.47
C TYR A 291 11.27 20.29 3.95
N ARG A 292 12.35 20.78 3.35
CA ARG A 292 12.66 20.85 1.92
C ARG A 292 13.95 20.11 1.61
N LYS A 293 14.08 19.62 0.38
CA LYS A 293 15.35 19.10 -0.13
C LYS A 293 16.45 20.15 0.03
N GLY A 294 17.59 19.74 0.62
CA GLY A 294 18.72 20.60 0.95
C GLY A 294 18.75 21.06 2.41
N ASP A 295 17.64 20.97 3.14
CA ASP A 295 17.61 21.33 4.56
C ASP A 295 18.57 20.44 5.36
N VAL A 296 19.19 21.05 6.36
CA VAL A 296 20.07 20.39 7.31
C VAL A 296 19.39 20.38 8.66
N LEU A 297 19.20 19.18 9.22
CA LEU A 297 18.54 19.00 10.51
C LEU A 297 19.21 17.92 11.34
N GLU A 298 18.94 17.94 12.63
CA GLU A 298 19.31 16.87 13.54
C GLU A 298 18.22 15.79 13.53
N LEU A 299 18.63 14.56 13.26
CA LEU A 299 17.80 13.38 13.19
C LEU A 299 18.15 12.43 14.32
N ILE A 300 17.14 11.87 14.97
CA ILE A 300 17.30 10.83 15.98
C ILE A 300 17.16 9.48 15.29
N VAL A 301 18.20 8.64 15.33
CA VAL A 301 18.14 7.27 14.80
C VAL A 301 17.24 6.43 15.70
N VAL A 302 16.29 5.74 15.11
CA VAL A 302 15.28 4.94 15.82
C VAL A 302 15.58 3.45 15.72
N GLY A 303 15.99 2.97 14.55
CA GLY A 303 16.28 1.56 14.35
C GLY A 303 16.70 1.23 12.93
N GLU A 304 16.63 -0.06 12.60
CA GLU A 304 16.91 -0.55 11.26
C GLU A 304 15.94 0.07 10.24
N GLY A 305 16.46 0.48 9.09
CA GLY A 305 15.64 0.97 7.98
C GLY A 305 14.96 -0.16 7.23
N TRP A 306 14.07 0.21 6.33
CA TRP A 306 13.27 -0.74 5.57
C TRP A 306 14.14 -1.55 4.62
N LEU A 307 14.98 -0.86 3.85
CA LEU A 307 15.92 -1.47 2.91
C LEU A 307 17.30 -1.63 3.55
N ARG A 308 18.10 -2.55 2.99
CA ARG A 308 19.50 -2.73 3.39
C ARG A 308 20.29 -1.43 3.17
N GLY A 309 21.06 -1.04 4.18
CA GLY A 309 21.87 0.19 4.15
C GLY A 309 21.11 1.46 4.57
N GLU A 310 19.88 1.31 5.04
CA GLU A 310 19.07 2.41 5.58
C GLU A 310 18.90 2.27 7.10
N LEU A 311 18.64 3.40 7.76
CA LEU A 311 18.16 3.49 9.13
C LEU A 311 16.81 4.22 9.16
N LEU A 312 15.94 3.82 10.08
CA LEU A 312 14.75 4.59 10.42
C LEU A 312 15.16 5.71 11.37
N ALA A 313 14.78 6.95 11.05
CA ALA A 313 15.04 8.12 11.87
C ALA A 313 13.79 8.99 12.02
N VAL A 314 13.85 9.97 12.93
CA VAL A 314 12.83 11.02 13.12
C VAL A 314 13.51 12.38 13.30
N ASP A 315 12.83 13.47 13.03
CA ASP A 315 13.29 14.81 13.45
C ASP A 315 13.26 14.96 14.98
N SER A 316 14.00 15.94 15.49
CA SER A 316 14.08 16.24 16.94
C SER A 316 12.72 16.60 17.58
N GLY A 317 11.75 17.06 16.77
CA GLY A 317 10.38 17.34 17.18
C GLY A 317 9.45 16.12 17.15
N CYS A 318 9.93 14.94 16.72
CA CYS A 318 9.12 13.73 16.52
C CYS A 318 7.91 13.96 15.59
N SER A 319 8.03 14.86 14.60
CA SER A 319 6.94 15.28 13.72
C SER A 319 6.88 14.50 12.40
N ARG A 320 8.01 13.98 11.92
CA ARG A 320 8.20 13.25 10.67
C ARG A 320 9.17 12.09 10.88
N ALA A 321 8.83 10.94 10.31
CA ALA A 321 9.78 9.86 10.10
C ALA A 321 10.65 10.13 8.86
N PHE A 322 11.83 9.53 8.82
CA PHE A 322 12.82 9.66 7.76
C PHE A 322 13.43 8.30 7.43
N SER A 323 13.70 8.07 6.16
CA SER A 323 14.66 7.05 5.72
C SER A 323 16.06 7.70 5.66
N LEU A 324 16.94 7.32 6.59
CA LEU A 324 18.34 7.77 6.58
C LEU A 324 19.16 6.80 5.72
N VAL A 325 19.62 7.28 4.56
CA VAL A 325 20.34 6.50 3.55
C VAL A 325 21.83 6.84 3.51
N GLY A 326 22.62 5.96 2.90
CA GLY A 326 24.07 6.19 2.72
C GLY A 326 24.87 6.09 4.01
N VAL A 327 24.35 5.37 5.00
CA VAL A 327 24.99 5.16 6.30
C VAL A 327 26.12 4.12 6.15
N ARG A 328 27.38 4.54 6.35
CA ARG A 328 28.55 3.65 6.18
C ARG A 328 28.97 2.92 7.45
N ARG A 329 28.60 3.45 8.62
CA ARG A 329 28.95 2.89 9.93
C ARG A 329 27.68 2.58 10.72
N PRO A 330 27.66 1.52 11.55
CA PRO A 330 26.54 1.27 12.44
C PRO A 330 26.28 2.49 13.35
N ILE A 331 25.04 2.96 13.40
CA ILE A 331 24.60 4.03 14.29
C ILE A 331 23.56 3.44 15.24
N SER A 332 23.80 3.59 16.55
CA SER A 332 22.89 3.09 17.58
C SER A 332 21.56 3.83 17.59
N SER A 333 20.49 3.14 17.98
CA SER A 333 19.21 3.77 18.31
C SER A 333 19.41 4.80 19.42
N GLY A 334 18.73 5.94 19.32
CA GLY A 334 18.89 7.12 20.18
C GLY A 334 20.00 8.09 19.75
N ALA A 335 20.89 7.70 18.84
CA ALA A 335 21.96 8.59 18.41
C ALA A 335 21.43 9.76 17.56
N LEU A 336 22.00 10.94 17.79
CA LEU A 336 21.76 12.14 16.99
C LEU A 336 22.68 12.16 15.78
N VAL A 337 22.10 12.41 14.60
CA VAL A 337 22.81 12.49 13.32
C VAL A 337 22.41 13.78 12.63
N LYS A 338 23.38 14.63 12.30
CA LYS A 338 23.15 15.77 11.43
C LYS A 338 23.03 15.28 9.98
N GLY A 339 21.83 15.42 9.41
CA GLY A 339 21.49 14.91 8.08
C GLY A 339 21.07 16.01 7.12
N VAL A 340 21.27 15.78 5.82
CA VAL A 340 20.77 16.62 4.72
C VAL A 340 19.57 15.92 4.08
N VAL A 341 18.45 16.62 3.96
CA VAL A 341 17.27 16.12 3.24
C VAL A 341 17.60 15.99 1.75
N LYS A 342 17.41 14.79 1.20
CA LYS A 342 17.64 14.44 -0.20
C LYS A 342 16.35 14.43 -1.03
N GLU A 343 15.24 14.05 -0.40
CA GLU A 343 13.91 14.03 -1.02
C GLU A 343 12.86 14.46 0.01
N ASP A 344 11.83 15.20 -0.43
CA ASP A 344 10.72 15.72 0.38
C ASP A 344 9.36 15.62 -0.33
N GLU A 345 9.21 14.70 -1.29
CA GLU A 345 7.99 14.59 -2.08
C GLU A 345 6.86 13.94 -1.25
N ASN A 346 5.65 14.50 -1.31
CA ASN A 346 4.46 13.92 -0.65
C ASN A 346 4.62 13.67 0.87
N ASN A 347 5.38 14.52 1.57
CA ASN A 347 5.76 14.32 2.98
C ASN A 347 6.50 12.99 3.24
N ILE A 348 7.18 12.44 2.22
CA ILE A 348 8.10 11.33 2.36
C ILE A 348 9.52 11.88 2.33
N TYR A 349 10.31 11.54 3.35
CA TYR A 349 11.62 12.11 3.56
C TYR A 349 12.73 11.08 3.48
N LEU A 350 13.67 11.34 2.58
CA LEU A 350 14.97 10.68 2.57
C LEU A 350 16.03 11.69 3.00
N ALA A 351 16.93 11.28 3.88
CA ALA A 351 18.06 12.09 4.32
C ALA A 351 19.36 11.29 4.26
N SER A 352 20.51 11.95 4.19
CA SER A 352 21.81 11.31 4.36
C SER A 352 22.63 12.02 5.44
N PRO A 353 23.51 11.31 6.18
CA PRO A 353 24.44 11.97 7.10
C PRO A 353 25.31 13.01 6.37
N LEU A 354 25.63 14.12 7.04
CA LEU A 354 26.58 15.12 6.52
C LEU A 354 28.02 14.58 6.46
N ASN A 355 28.41 13.80 7.46
CA ASN A 355 29.73 13.16 7.56
C ASN A 355 29.52 11.63 7.50
N GLY A 356 29.37 11.10 6.28
CA GLY A 356 28.98 9.71 6.01
C GLY A 356 30.11 8.69 6.07
#